data_AF-A0A100VW66-F1
#
_entry.id   AF-A0A100VW66-F1
#
_cell.length_a   1.000
_cell.length_b   1.000
_cell.length_c   1.000
_cell.angle_alpha   90.00
_cell.angle_beta   90.00
_cell.angle_gamma   90.00
#
_symmetry.space_group_name_H-M   'P 1'
#
loop_
_entity.id
_entity.type
_entity.pdbx_description
1 polymer ?
#
loop_
_entity_poly.entity_id
_entity_poly.type
_entity_poly.pdbx_seq_one_letter_code
_entity_poly.pdbx_strand_id
1 'polypeptide(L)'
;MSAQPRNSEVVLLLDADTERGRSAAHELLQAGFRVAVSARHAAPLARIMHGYSASQVMAIAADASDAAQLAHLISRVELRFGHAVDRIVTTDSVEHRLALAS
;
A
#
# COMPACT_ATOMS: atom_id res chain seq x y z
N MET A 1 -19.82 10.82 9.39
CA MET A 1 -19.11 9.76 10.13
C MET A 1 -17.64 9.82 9.73
N SER A 2 -16.83 10.53 10.51
CA SER A 2 -15.40 10.68 10.26
C SER A 2 -14.71 9.37 10.62
N ALA A 3 -14.14 8.66 9.65
CA ALA A 3 -13.34 7.48 9.92
C ALA A 3 -12.06 7.93 10.66
N GLN A 4 -12.09 7.81 11.99
CA GLN A 4 -10.90 7.99 12.81
C GLN A 4 -9.84 6.98 12.33
N PRO A 5 -8.60 7.41 12.04
CA PRO A 5 -7.59 6.47 11.60
C PRO A 5 -7.36 5.45 12.71
N ARG A 6 -7.77 4.20 12.46
CA ARG A 6 -7.51 3.09 13.36
C ARG A 6 -6.01 2.82 13.22
N ASN A 7 -5.27 3.10 14.29
CA ASN A 7 -3.80 3.11 14.38
C ASN A 7 -3.08 1.77 14.05
N SER A 8 -3.77 0.86 13.35
CA SER A 8 -3.37 -0.51 13.06
C SER A 8 -3.76 -1.01 11.66
N GLU A 9 -4.58 -0.28 10.89
CA GLU A 9 -5.04 -0.78 9.59
C GLU A 9 -3.87 -0.92 8.59
N VAL A 10 -3.80 -2.09 7.95
CA VAL A 10 -2.81 -2.45 6.94
C VAL A 10 -3.44 -2.39 5.55
N VAL A 11 -2.87 -1.55 4.69
CA VAL A 11 -3.30 -1.37 3.30
C VAL A 11 -2.23 -1.91 2.36
N LEU A 12 -2.63 -2.82 1.46
CA LEU A 12 -1.81 -3.26 0.33
C LEU A 12 -2.19 -2.46 -0.92
N LEU A 13 -1.28 -1.60 -1.38
CA LEU A 13 -1.41 -0.84 -2.62
C LEU A 13 -0.67 -1.56 -3.75
N LEU A 14 -1.42 -1.98 -4.76
CA LEU A 14 -0.94 -2.60 -5.99
C LEU A 14 -0.66 -1.53 -7.07
N ASP A 15 0.24 -1.87 -8.01
CA ASP A 15 0.63 -1.01 -9.14
C ASP A 15 1.16 0.36 -8.70
N ALA A 16 1.99 0.35 -7.66
CA ALA A 16 2.51 1.55 -7.00
C ALA A 16 3.75 2.17 -7.66
N ASP A 17 4.22 1.65 -8.79
CA ASP A 17 5.42 2.12 -9.51
C ASP A 17 5.20 3.38 -10.36
N THR A 18 4.01 3.99 -10.26
CA THR A 18 3.66 5.24 -10.93
C THR A 18 3.75 6.44 -9.98
N GLU A 19 3.81 7.64 -10.54
CA GLU A 19 3.74 8.87 -9.75
C GLU A 19 2.42 8.99 -8.97
N ARG A 20 1.34 8.44 -9.52
CA ARG A 20 0.03 8.37 -8.85
C ARG A 20 0.07 7.40 -7.67
N GLY A 21 0.64 6.21 -7.87
CA GLY A 21 0.85 5.23 -6.81
C GLY A 21 1.69 5.79 -5.66
N ARG A 22 2.73 6.59 -5.99
CA ARG A 22 3.54 7.31 -5.00
C ARG A 22 2.72 8.30 -4.18
N SER A 23 1.93 9.15 -4.82
CA SER A 23 1.06 10.11 -4.13
C SER A 23 0.02 9.40 -3.26
N ALA A 24 -0.65 8.38 -3.79
CA ALA A 24 -1.63 7.57 -3.06
C ALA A 24 -1.01 6.90 -1.81
N ALA A 25 0.18 6.31 -1.94
CA ALA A 25 0.88 5.71 -0.82
C ALA A 25 1.21 6.74 0.26
N HIS A 26 1.68 7.93 -0.13
CA HIS A 26 1.99 9.00 0.82
C HIS A 26 0.74 9.51 1.54
N GLU A 27 -0.39 9.67 0.86
CA GLU A 27 -1.65 10.07 1.49
C GLU A 27 -2.12 9.04 2.51
N LEU A 28 -2.03 7.74 2.19
CA LEU A 28 -2.34 6.67 3.14
C LEU A 28 -1.40 6.69 4.36
N LEU A 29 -0.10 6.88 4.14
CA LEU A 29 0.87 6.96 5.24
C LEU A 29 0.65 8.20 6.12
N GLN A 30 0.33 9.35 5.53
CA GLN A 30 -0.01 10.59 6.26
C GLN A 30 -1.31 10.47 7.04
N ALA A 31 -2.27 9.70 6.54
CA ALA A 31 -3.49 9.35 7.27
C ALA A 31 -3.26 8.35 8.42
N GLY A 32 -2.04 7.82 8.59
CA GLY A 32 -1.67 6.94 9.69
C GLY A 32 -1.84 5.45 9.42
N PHE A 33 -2.10 5.05 8.17
CA PHE A 33 -2.14 3.63 7.79
C PHE A 33 -0.74 3.02 7.74
N ARG A 34 -0.66 1.71 7.94
CA ARG A 34 0.52 0.92 7.57
C ARG A 34 0.35 0.47 6.12
N VAL A 35 1.34 0.73 5.28
CA VAL A 35 1.19 0.55 3.83
C VAL A 35 2.23 -0.42 3.30
N ALA A 36 1.76 -1.51 2.69
CA ALA A 36 2.56 -2.31 1.78
C ALA A 36 2.36 -1.79 0.36
N VAL A 37 3.45 -1.49 -0.34
CA VAL A 37 3.40 -1.11 -1.76
C VAL A 37 3.98 -2.24 -2.62
N SER A 38 3.31 -2.52 -3.72
CA SER A 38 3.72 -3.56 -4.66
C SER A 38 3.66 -3.06 -6.10
N ALA A 39 4.61 -3.54 -6.90
CA ALA A 39 4.67 -3.40 -8.35
C ALA A 39 5.60 -4.49 -8.90
N ARG A 40 5.66 -4.64 -10.23
CA ARG A 40 6.53 -5.63 -10.87
C ARG A 40 8.02 -5.34 -10.66
N HIS A 41 8.38 -4.08 -10.43
CA HIS A 41 9.76 -3.64 -10.30
C HIS A 41 10.00 -2.92 -8.97
N ALA A 42 11.06 -3.29 -8.26
CA ALA A 42 11.36 -2.74 -6.94
C ALA A 42 11.94 -1.31 -6.97
N ALA A 43 12.65 -0.94 -8.04
CA ALA A 43 13.38 0.32 -8.10
C ALA A 43 12.47 1.56 -7.98
N PRO A 44 11.30 1.64 -8.64
CA PRO A 44 10.36 2.75 -8.45
C PRO A 44 9.82 2.85 -7.02
N LEU A 45 9.61 1.72 -6.34
CA LEU A 45 9.02 1.66 -5.00
C LEU A 45 9.92 2.27 -3.92
N ALA A 46 11.24 2.23 -4.11
CA ALA A 46 12.20 2.77 -3.13
C ALA A 46 11.93 4.25 -2.80
N ARG A 47 11.40 5.02 -3.76
CA ARG A 47 11.09 6.44 -3.56
C ARG A 47 9.96 6.67 -2.56
N ILE A 48 9.02 5.73 -2.46
CA ILE A 48 7.87 5.80 -1.54
C ILE A 48 8.31 5.59 -0.08
N MET A 49 9.41 4.84 0.11
CA MET A 49 9.92 4.50 1.43
C MET A 49 10.56 5.67 2.16
N HIS A 50 11.01 6.71 1.44
CA HIS A 50 11.75 7.81 2.03
C HIS A 50 10.89 8.62 3.00
N GLY A 51 11.45 8.87 4.20
CA GLY A 51 10.79 9.66 5.24
C GLY A 51 9.83 8.88 6.14
N TYR A 52 9.65 7.57 5.89
CA TYR A 52 8.78 6.72 6.71
C TYR A 52 9.55 5.58 7.38
N SER A 53 9.10 5.18 8.56
CA SER A 53 9.68 4.06 9.30
C SER A 53 9.35 2.73 8.62
N ALA A 54 10.24 1.74 8.76
CA ALA A 54 9.96 0.37 8.37
C ALA A 54 8.77 -0.25 9.15
N SER A 55 8.34 0.34 10.27
CA SER A 55 7.11 -0.06 10.96
C SER A 55 5.83 0.43 10.26
N GLN A 56 5.94 1.45 9.39
CA GLN A 56 4.82 2.07 8.70
C GLN A 56 4.72 1.63 7.24
N VAL A 57 5.85 1.34 6.59
CA VAL A 57 5.86 1.06 5.15
C VAL A 57 6.79 -0.11 4.81
N MET A 58 6.40 -0.87 3.79
CA MET A 58 7.20 -1.95 3.19
C MET A 58 6.97 -1.96 1.68
N ALA A 59 8.02 -2.21 0.91
CA ALA A 59 7.94 -2.43 -0.53
C ALA A 59 8.28 -3.90 -0.87
N ILE A 60 7.44 -4.53 -1.69
CA ILE A 60 7.67 -5.89 -2.20
C ILE A 60 7.42 -5.86 -3.71
N ALA A 61 8.38 -6.34 -4.50
CA ALA A 61 8.13 -6.54 -5.92
C ALA A 61 7.34 -7.84 -6.12
N ALA A 62 6.21 -7.76 -6.83
CA ALA A 62 5.36 -8.89 -7.18
C ALA A 62 4.50 -8.55 -8.40
N ASP A 63 4.19 -9.56 -9.22
CA ASP A 63 3.16 -9.46 -10.24
C ASP A 63 1.79 -9.82 -9.64
N ALA A 64 0.94 -8.83 -9.42
CA ALA A 64 -0.39 -9.05 -8.85
C ALA A 64 -1.37 -9.77 -9.82
N SER A 65 -1.02 -9.89 -11.10
CA SER A 65 -1.80 -10.69 -12.06
C SER A 65 -1.53 -12.20 -11.94
N ASP A 66 -0.45 -12.58 -11.25
CA ASP A 66 -0.15 -13.96 -10.88
C ASP A 66 -0.72 -14.26 -9.48
N ALA A 67 -1.70 -15.15 -9.42
CA ALA A 67 -2.39 -15.50 -8.18
C ALA A 67 -1.46 -16.08 -7.10
N ALA A 68 -0.42 -16.84 -7.49
CA ALA A 68 0.53 -17.41 -6.52
C ALA A 68 1.41 -16.31 -5.93
N GLN A 69 1.85 -15.36 -6.76
CA GLN A 69 2.61 -14.20 -6.29
C GLN A 69 1.77 -13.29 -5.41
N LEU A 70 0.50 -13.04 -5.75
CA LEU A 70 -0.41 -12.26 -4.93
C LEU A 70 -0.65 -12.91 -3.56
N ALA A 71 -0.87 -14.23 -3.51
CA ALA A 71 -1.01 -14.96 -2.26
C ALA A 71 0.26 -14.87 -1.40
N HIS A 72 1.45 -15.02 -2.02
CA HIS A 72 2.72 -14.89 -1.32
C HIS A 72 2.95 -13.46 -0.80
N LEU A 73 2.61 -12.45 -1.61
CA LEU A 73 2.67 -11.04 -1.23
C LEU A 73 1.84 -10.75 0.02
N ILE A 74 0.56 -11.16 0.02
CA ILE A 74 -0.33 -10.98 1.18
C ILE A 74 0.28 -11.63 2.43
N SER A 75 0.67 -12.90 2.34
CA SER A 75 1.28 -13.61 3.48
C SER A 75 2.53 -12.90 4.03
N ARG A 76 3.37 -12.35 3.15
CA ARG A 76 4.57 -11.60 3.56
C ARG A 76 4.24 -10.28 4.25
N VAL A 77 3.22 -9.58 3.77
CA VAL A 77 2.74 -8.33 4.39
C VAL A 77 2.19 -8.61 5.78
N GLU A 78 1.35 -9.64 5.91
CA GLU A 78 0.73 -10.02 7.19
C GLU A 78 1.78 -10.44 8.22
N LEU A 79 2.73 -11.28 7.80
CA LEU A 79 3.87 -11.68 8.63
C LEU A 79 4.68 -10.47 9.10
N ARG A 80 4.90 -9.49 8.21
CA ARG A 80 5.75 -8.34 8.51
C ARG A 80 5.08 -7.32 9.44
N PHE A 81 3.78 -7.11 9.29
CA PHE A 81 3.04 -6.16 10.14
C PHE A 81 2.42 -6.82 11.37
N GLY A 82 2.42 -8.15 11.45
CA GLY A 82 1.76 -8.90 12.52
C GLY A 82 0.25 -8.68 12.53
N HIS A 83 -0.35 -8.34 11.40
CA HIS A 83 -1.76 -7.98 11.23
C HIS A 83 -2.24 -8.38 9.84
N ALA A 84 -3.47 -8.88 9.74
CA ALA A 84 -4.09 -9.21 8.45
C ALA A 84 -4.16 -7.98 7.54
N VAL A 85 -4.12 -8.19 6.21
CA VAL A 85 -4.35 -7.09 5.26
C VAL A 85 -5.83 -6.70 5.31
N ASP A 86 -6.12 -5.48 5.78
CA ASP A 86 -7.49 -4.98 5.88
C ASP A 86 -8.05 -4.59 4.52
N ARG A 87 -7.19 -4.05 3.64
CA ARG A 87 -7.60 -3.47 2.36
C ARG A 87 -6.56 -3.73 1.28
N ILE A 88 -7.00 -4.24 0.15
CA ILE A 88 -6.22 -4.30 -1.09
C ILE A 88 -6.80 -3.26 -2.03
N VAL A 89 -5.95 -2.37 -2.55
CA VAL A 89 -6.35 -1.30 -3.47
C VAL A 89 -5.38 -1.25 -4.64
N THR A 90 -5.88 -0.94 -5.83
CA THR A 90 -5.04 -0.57 -6.97
C THR A 90 -4.91 0.95 -7.01
N THR A 91 -3.84 1.45 -7.63
CA THR A 91 -3.64 2.89 -7.86
C THR A 91 -4.90 3.56 -8.45
N ASP A 92 -5.54 2.94 -9.44
CA ASP A 92 -6.75 3.47 -10.07
C ASP A 92 -7.97 3.51 -9.13
N SER A 93 -8.06 2.59 -8.18
CA SER A 93 -9.17 2.53 -7.20
C SER A 93 -9.05 3.59 -6.11
N VAL A 94 -7.83 4.01 -5.76
CA VAL A 94 -7.60 5.09 -4.79
C VAL A 94 -8.04 6.44 -5.37
N GLU A 95 -7.77 6.67 -6.65
CA GLU A 95 -8.17 7.88 -7.39
C GLU A 95 -9.69 8.12 -7.32
N HIS A 96 -10.50 7.09 -7.61
CA HIS A 96 -11.95 7.21 -7.61
C HIS A 96 -12.51 7.63 -6.24
N ARG A 97 -11.87 7.20 -5.15
CA ARG A 97 -12.27 7.59 -3.79
C ARG A 97 -11.85 9.01 -3.42
N LEU A 98 -10.68 9.46 -3.85
CA LEU A 98 -10.20 10.81 -3.58
C LEU A 98 -10.97 11.84 -4.41
N ALA A 99 -11.27 11.52 -5.66
CA ALA A 99 -12.07 12.36 -6.54
C ALA A 99 -13.50 12.59 -6.01
N LEU A 100 -14.07 11.61 -5.30
CA LEU A 100 -15.40 11.72 -4.68
C LEU A 100 -15.39 12.43 -3.32
N ALA A 101 -14.23 12.66 -2.72
CA ALA A 101 -14.08 13.32 -1.42
C ALA A 101 -13.72 14.81 -1.53
N SER A 102 -13.58 15.33 -2.75
CA SER A 102 -13.25 16.73 -3.08
C SER A 102 -14.49 17.48 -3.56
#